data_AF-A0A1Z3MW39-F1
#
_entry.id   AF-A0A1Z3MW39-F1
#
_cell.length_a   1.000
_cell.length_b   1.000
_cell.length_c   1.000
_cell.angle_alpha   90.00
_cell.angle_beta   90.00
_cell.angle_gamma   90.00
#
_symmetry.space_group_name_H-M   'P 1'
#
loop_
_entity.id
_entity.type
_entity.pdbx_description
1 polymer ?
#
loop_
_entity_poly.entity_id
_entity_poly.type
_entity_poly.pdbx_seq_one_letter_code
_entity_poly.pdbx_strand_id
1 'polypeptide(L)'
;MELSKYFSPKKLGIYSLFLLLSWGLLYTWLVLVHRMDEKVASTLLSSPIIYGCIALSVVSLMIQHKAGALTELLVVAFWLMMIFVYLIITFTVLLNAMPDIEDLIFYYECYLIIFFGGAPLYLIMRMI
;
A
#
# COMPACT_ATOMS: atom_id res chain seq x y z
N MET A 1 30.51 11.35 3.71
CA MET A 1 29.04 11.24 3.82
C MET A 1 28.76 10.19 4.89
N GLU A 2 28.34 10.59 6.10
CA GLU A 2 28.21 9.67 7.24
C GLU A 2 26.97 8.77 7.10
N LEU A 3 27.18 7.61 6.48
CA LEU A 3 26.17 6.56 6.29
C LEU A 3 25.54 6.12 7.63
N SER A 4 26.31 6.18 8.73
CA SER A 4 25.88 5.82 10.09
C SER A 4 24.64 6.58 10.58
N LYS A 5 24.41 7.81 10.11
CA LYS A 5 23.27 8.65 10.52
C LYS A 5 21.91 8.16 9.97
N TYR A 6 21.93 7.37 8.90
CA TYR A 6 20.74 6.76 8.30
C TYR A 6 20.39 5.39 8.93
N PHE A 7 21.39 4.71 9.49
CA PHE A 7 21.28 3.38 10.10
C PHE A 7 21.10 3.41 11.62
N SER A 8 20.53 4.49 12.16
CA SER A 8 20.08 4.48 13.56
C SER A 8 19.05 3.36 13.75
N PRO A 9 19.12 2.55 14.81
CA PRO A 9 18.20 1.43 15.03
C PRO A 9 16.73 1.86 15.03
N LYS A 10 16.43 3.08 15.49
CA LYS A 10 15.07 3.66 15.42
C LYS A 10 14.60 3.89 13.98
N LYS A 11 15.48 4.35 13.10
CA LYS A 11 15.18 4.58 11.68
C LYS A 11 15.03 3.24 10.94
N LEU A 12 15.90 2.29 11.24
CA LEU A 12 15.89 0.95 10.66
C LEU A 12 14.56 0.23 10.95
N GLY A 13 14.06 0.32 12.18
CA GLY A 13 12.76 -0.22 12.56
C GLY A 13 11.60 0.34 11.73
N ILE A 14 11.62 1.63 11.36
CA ILE A 14 10.55 2.26 10.57
C ILE A 14 10.47 1.66 9.17
N TYR A 15 11.58 1.55 8.45
CA TYR A 15 11.57 1.00 7.08
C TYR A 15 11.31 -0.51 7.09
N SER A 16 11.82 -1.24 8.09
CA SER A 16 11.50 -2.66 8.28
C SER A 16 10.01 -2.88 8.53
N LEU A 17 9.37 -2.04 9.35
CA LEU A 17 7.92 -2.09 9.57
C LEU A 17 7.13 -1.82 8.29
N PHE A 18 7.54 -0.81 7.51
CA PHE A 18 6.91 -0.52 6.22
C PHE A 18 7.04 -1.69 5.24
N LEU A 19 8.22 -2.32 5.17
CA LEU A 19 8.46 -3.48 4.32
C LEU A 19 7.63 -4.70 4.77
N LEU A 20 7.54 -4.96 6.08
CA LEU A 20 6.70 -6.03 6.62
C LEU A 20 5.22 -5.81 6.30
N LEU A 21 4.74 -4.58 6.45
CA LEU A 21 3.38 -4.20 6.07
C LEU A 21 3.14 -4.42 4.58
N SER A 22 4.06 -3.94 3.74
CA SER A 22 3.97 -4.07 2.28
C SER A 22 3.95 -5.53 1.85
N TRP A 23 4.80 -6.35 2.47
CA TRP A 23 4.84 -7.79 2.26
C TRP A 23 3.55 -8.48 2.68
N GLY A 24 3.02 -8.18 3.87
CA GLY A 24 1.76 -8.74 4.35
C GLY A 24 0.59 -8.43 3.41
N LEU A 25 0.48 -7.16 2.99
CA LEU A 25 -0.56 -6.71 2.07
C LEU A 25 -0.48 -7.41 0.70
N LEU A 26 0.70 -7.45 0.09
CA LEU A 26 0.93 -8.11 -1.19
C LEU A 26 0.74 -9.62 -1.11
N TYR A 27 1.14 -10.25 0.00
CA TYR A 27 0.97 -11.68 0.21
C TYR A 27 -0.50 -12.06 0.34
N THR A 28 -1.29 -11.27 1.11
CA THR A 28 -2.74 -11.46 1.18
C THR A 28 -3.37 -11.36 -0.22
N TRP A 29 -2.96 -10.39 -1.03
CA TRP A 29 -3.46 -10.24 -2.40
C TRP A 29 -3.08 -11.46 -3.26
N LEU A 30 -1.84 -11.93 -3.18
CA LEU A 30 -1.36 -13.09 -3.94
C LEU A 30 -2.18 -14.36 -3.63
N VAL A 31 -2.48 -14.59 -2.35
CA VAL A 31 -3.31 -15.72 -1.90
C VAL A 31 -4.74 -15.59 -2.43
N LEU A 32 -5.29 -14.38 -2.44
CA LEU A 32 -6.64 -14.11 -2.93
C LEU A 32 -6.75 -14.31 -4.46
N VAL A 33 -5.82 -13.76 -5.24
CA VAL A 33 -5.85 -13.93 -6.72
C VAL A 33 -5.64 -15.38 -7.12
N HIS A 34 -4.82 -16.15 -6.41
CA HIS A 34 -4.69 -17.59 -6.65
C HIS A 34 -5.99 -18.38 -6.44
N ARG A 35 -6.94 -17.84 -5.65
CA ARG A 35 -8.24 -18.49 -5.46
C ARG A 35 -9.22 -18.24 -6.61
N MET A 36 -8.98 -17.22 -7.43
CA MET A 36 -9.84 -16.86 -8.56
C MET A 36 -9.45 -17.56 -9.88
N ASP A 37 -8.40 -18.38 -9.89
CA ASP A 37 -7.78 -18.92 -11.11
C ASP A 37 -7.41 -17.84 -12.16
N GLU A 38 -7.41 -16.57 -11.77
CA GLU A 38 -6.99 -15.46 -12.62
C GLU A 38 -5.48 -15.52 -12.84
N LYS A 39 -5.07 -15.14 -14.05
CA LYS A 39 -3.64 -15.06 -14.39
C LYS A 39 -3.02 -13.90 -13.61
N VAL A 40 -2.35 -14.23 -12.50
CA VAL A 40 -1.60 -13.30 -11.65
C VAL A 40 -0.76 -12.30 -12.48
N ALA A 41 -0.17 -12.76 -13.59
CA ALA A 41 0.69 -11.95 -14.47
C ALA A 41 -0.01 -10.81 -15.25
N SER A 42 -1.34 -10.78 -15.33
CA SER A 42 -2.07 -9.68 -15.99
C SER A 42 -2.47 -8.54 -15.06
N THR A 43 -2.22 -8.68 -13.76
CA THR A 43 -2.58 -7.68 -12.75
C THR A 43 -1.49 -6.63 -12.59
N LEU A 44 -1.89 -5.39 -12.33
CA LEU A 44 -0.95 -4.27 -12.15
C LEU A 44 -0.07 -4.45 -10.91
N LEU A 45 -0.60 -5.17 -9.90
CA LEU A 45 0.11 -5.54 -8.67
C LEU A 45 1.30 -6.49 -8.90
N SER A 46 1.22 -7.34 -9.93
CA SER A 46 2.35 -8.19 -10.33
C SER A 46 3.44 -7.42 -11.09
N SER A 47 3.16 -6.17 -11.51
CA SER A 47 4.10 -5.40 -12.33
C SER A 47 5.32 -4.93 -11.53
N PRO A 48 6.48 -4.73 -12.20
CA PRO A 48 7.66 -4.15 -11.58
C PRO A 48 7.45 -2.75 -11.00
N ILE A 49 6.41 -2.03 -11.47
CA ILE A 49 6.13 -0.65 -11.08
C ILE A 49 5.83 -0.55 -9.58
N ILE A 50 5.03 -1.48 -9.04
CA ILE A 50 4.68 -1.48 -7.61
C ILE A 50 5.92 -1.68 -6.73
N TYR A 51 6.81 -2.59 -7.13
CA TYR A 51 8.08 -2.80 -6.42
C TYR A 51 8.99 -1.57 -6.51
N GLY A 52 8.99 -0.87 -7.65
CA GLY A 52 9.64 0.44 -7.80
C GLY A 52 9.07 1.49 -6.84
N CYS A 53 7.75 1.57 -6.71
CA CYS A 53 7.08 2.48 -5.78
C CYS A 53 7.38 2.15 -4.31
N ILE A 54 7.48 0.87 -3.94
CA ILE A 54 7.88 0.44 -2.59
C ILE A 54 9.32 0.85 -2.31
N ALA A 55 10.25 0.58 -3.25
CA ALA A 55 11.64 0.98 -3.12
C ALA A 55 11.78 2.50 -2.97
N LEU A 56 11.06 3.28 -3.79
CA LEU A 56 11.02 4.73 -3.69
C LEU A 56 10.47 5.20 -2.35
N SER A 57 9.40 4.57 -1.85
CA SER A 57 8.83 4.88 -0.53
C SER A 57 9.82 4.64 0.60
N VAL A 58 10.59 3.55 0.55
CA VAL A 58 11.66 3.27 1.53
C VAL A 58 12.73 4.36 1.49
N VAL A 59 13.20 4.74 0.30
CA VAL A 59 14.19 5.82 0.13
C VAL A 59 13.63 7.14 0.65
N SER A 60 12.39 7.49 0.30
CA SER A 60 11.74 8.71 0.77
C SER A 60 11.57 8.71 2.29
N LEU A 61 11.22 7.58 2.91
CA LEU A 61 11.18 7.43 4.36
C LEU A 61 12.57 7.64 5.00
N MET A 62 13.65 7.16 4.35
CA MET A 62 15.02 7.32 4.85
C MET A 62 15.47 8.77 4.98
N ILE A 63 14.99 9.62 4.07
CA ILE A 63 15.41 11.02 3.94
C ILE A 63 14.51 11.96 4.75
N GLN A 64 13.39 11.49 5.30
CA GLN A 64 12.46 12.31 6.09
C GLN A 64 13.18 13.05 7.24
N HIS A 65 13.01 14.37 7.26
CA HIS A 65 13.54 15.24 8.32
C HIS A 65 12.63 15.27 9.56
N LYS A 66 11.31 15.13 9.36
CA LYS A 66 10.29 15.14 10.41
C LYS A 66 9.96 13.70 10.85
N ALA A 67 9.92 13.45 12.16
CA ALA A 67 9.43 12.18 12.71
C ALA A 67 7.94 11.98 12.39
N GLY A 68 7.44 10.74 12.47
CA GLY A 68 6.01 10.43 12.30
C GLY A 68 5.55 10.09 10.87
N ALA A 69 6.42 10.13 9.88
CA ALA A 69 6.07 9.87 8.47
C ALA A 69 5.28 8.56 8.25
N LEU A 70 5.72 7.48 8.91
CA LEU A 70 5.05 6.18 8.83
C LEU A 70 3.66 6.21 9.48
N THR A 71 3.52 6.88 10.62
CA THR A 71 2.23 7.01 11.33
C THR A 71 1.23 7.79 10.49
N GLU A 72 1.65 8.90 9.90
CA GLU A 72 0.79 9.67 8.99
C GLU A 72 0.40 8.85 7.76
N LEU A 73 1.35 8.11 7.17
CA LEU A 73 1.06 7.21 6.05
C LEU A 73 0.07 6.09 6.43
N LEU A 74 0.17 5.54 7.64
CA LEU A 74 -0.79 4.57 8.16
C LEU A 74 -2.19 5.17 8.35
N VAL A 75 -2.29 6.42 8.79
CA VAL A 75 -3.56 7.14 8.88
C VAL A 75 -4.16 7.33 7.48
N VAL A 76 -3.36 7.72 6.49
CA VAL A 76 -3.82 7.82 5.09
C VAL A 76 -4.29 6.45 4.57
N ALA A 77 -3.54 5.38 4.83
CA ALA A 77 -3.92 4.02 4.46
C ALA A 77 -5.25 3.60 5.09
N PHE A 78 -5.44 3.91 6.38
CA PHE A 78 -6.68 3.62 7.10
C PHE A 78 -7.88 4.36 6.48
N TRP A 79 -7.77 5.67 6.21
CA TRP A 79 -8.85 6.41 5.58
C TRP A 79 -9.13 5.96 4.15
N LEU A 80 -8.09 5.60 3.39
CA LEU A 80 -8.25 5.02 2.07
C LEU A 80 -9.04 3.71 2.13
N MET A 81 -8.75 2.84 3.11
CA MET A 81 -9.52 1.61 3.33
C MET A 81 -10.99 1.91 3.63
N MET A 82 -11.27 2.90 4.48
CA MET A 82 -12.65 3.31 4.78
C MET A 82 -13.40 3.80 3.54
N ILE A 83 -12.73 4.49 2.61
CA ILE A 83 -13.32 4.90 1.32
C ILE A 83 -13.70 3.67 0.50
N PHE A 84 -12.83 2.66 0.41
CA PHE A 84 -13.14 1.43 -0.32
C PHE A 84 -14.30 0.65 0.30
N VAL A 85 -14.36 0.55 1.63
CA VAL A 85 -15.52 -0.04 2.33
C VAL A 85 -16.80 0.72 2.01
N TYR A 86 -16.76 2.05 2.00
CA TYR A 86 -17.91 2.87 1.65
C TYR A 86 -18.33 2.69 0.18
N LEU A 87 -17.38 2.55 -0.75
CA LEU A 87 -17.65 2.27 -2.15
C LEU A 87 -18.36 0.92 -2.31
N ILE A 88 -17.87 -0.14 -1.66
CA ILE A 88 -18.51 -1.46 -1.67
C ILE A 88 -19.98 -1.34 -1.23
N ILE A 89 -20.23 -0.72 -0.07
CA ILE A 89 -21.59 -0.53 0.45
C ILE A 89 -22.47 0.25 -0.54
N THR A 90 -21.92 1.34 -1.11
CA THR A 90 -22.64 2.20 -2.05
C THR A 90 -23.04 1.41 -3.30
N PHE A 91 -22.10 0.67 -3.90
CA PHE A 91 -22.39 -0.14 -5.08
C PHE A 91 -23.33 -1.30 -4.78
N THR A 92 -23.21 -1.95 -3.62
CA THR A 92 -24.15 -2.98 -3.18
C THR A 92 -25.58 -2.45 -3.11
N VAL A 93 -25.78 -1.27 -2.52
CA VAL A 93 -27.10 -0.63 -2.43
C VAL A 93 -27.60 -0.18 -3.80
N LEU A 94 -26.73 0.45 -4.60
CA LEU A 94 -27.08 1.01 -5.90
C LEU A 94 -27.44 -0.08 -6.93
N LEU A 95 -26.67 -1.17 -6.95
CA LEU A 95 -26.89 -2.31 -7.84
C LEU A 95 -27.87 -3.33 -7.27
N ASN A 96 -28.26 -3.18 -6.00
CA ASN A 96 -29.07 -4.13 -5.26
C ASN A 96 -28.53 -5.58 -5.35
N ALA A 97 -27.21 -5.71 -5.28
CA ALA A 97 -26.48 -6.96 -5.41
C ALA A 97 -25.46 -7.07 -4.28
N MET A 98 -25.45 -8.20 -3.57
CA MET A 98 -24.44 -8.44 -2.54
C MET A 98 -23.06 -8.62 -3.18
N PRO A 99 -22.00 -8.05 -2.57
CA PRO A 99 -20.67 -8.20 -3.12
C PRO A 99 -20.20 -9.64 -2.95
N ASP A 100 -19.62 -10.19 -4.01
CA ASP A 100 -19.01 -11.51 -3.96
C ASP A 100 -17.51 -11.43 -3.63
N ILE A 101 -16.84 -12.59 -3.70
CA ILE A 101 -15.40 -12.67 -3.42
C ILE A 101 -14.60 -11.96 -4.52
N GLU A 102 -15.05 -11.99 -5.77
CA GLU A 102 -14.36 -11.37 -6.90
C GLU A 102 -14.39 -9.84 -6.76
N ASP A 103 -15.55 -9.29 -6.38
CA ASP A 103 -15.70 -7.88 -6.04
C ASP A 103 -14.72 -7.46 -4.94
N LEU A 104 -14.67 -8.22 -3.85
CA LEU A 104 -13.78 -7.92 -2.73
C LEU A 104 -12.30 -7.90 -3.15
N ILE A 105 -11.89 -8.86 -3.99
CA ILE A 105 -10.52 -8.96 -4.51
C ILE A 105 -10.21 -7.77 -5.42
N PHE A 106 -11.15 -7.38 -6.28
CA PHE A 106 -11.03 -6.21 -7.13
C PHE A 106 -10.84 -4.91 -6.33
N TYR A 107 -11.70 -4.66 -5.34
CA TYR A 107 -11.56 -3.46 -4.49
C TYR A 107 -10.25 -3.47 -3.69
N TYR A 108 -9.82 -4.66 -3.23
CA TYR A 108 -8.55 -4.79 -2.55
C TYR A 108 -7.36 -4.52 -3.48
N GLU A 109 -7.38 -5.00 -4.72
CA GLU A 109 -6.38 -4.69 -5.74
C GLU A 109 -6.30 -3.19 -6.00
N CYS A 110 -7.44 -2.53 -6.22
CA CYS A 110 -7.49 -1.07 -6.39
C CYS A 110 -6.93 -0.32 -5.17
N TYR A 111 -7.28 -0.75 -3.95
CA TYR A 111 -6.73 -0.19 -2.72
C TYR A 111 -5.21 -0.26 -2.70
N LEU A 112 -4.63 -1.42 -3.02
CA LEU A 112 -3.18 -1.60 -3.01
C LEU A 112 -2.48 -0.78 -4.09
N ILE A 113 -3.05 -0.68 -5.30
CA ILE A 113 -2.49 0.14 -6.38
C ILE A 113 -2.42 1.61 -5.95
N ILE A 114 -3.51 2.15 -5.39
CA ILE A 114 -3.55 3.54 -4.93
C ILE A 114 -2.61 3.75 -3.74
N PHE A 115 -2.58 2.81 -2.79
CA PHE A 115 -1.70 2.91 -1.63
C PHE A 115 -0.22 2.91 -2.04
N PHE A 116 0.23 1.92 -2.81
CA PHE A 116 1.63 1.83 -3.21
C PHE A 116 2.04 2.92 -4.20
N GLY A 117 1.16 3.31 -5.14
CA GLY A 117 1.44 4.42 -6.05
C GLY A 117 1.45 5.78 -5.34
N GLY A 118 0.56 5.98 -4.37
CA GLY A 118 0.41 7.22 -3.61
C GLY A 118 1.42 7.40 -2.48
N ALA A 119 1.87 6.32 -1.84
CA ALA A 119 2.84 6.36 -0.75
C ALA A 119 4.13 7.15 -1.08
N PRO A 120 4.85 6.90 -2.20
CA PRO A 120 6.05 7.65 -2.50
C PRO A 120 5.73 9.12 -2.80
N LEU A 121 4.62 9.40 -3.48
CA LEU A 121 4.18 10.77 -3.78
C LEU A 121 3.90 11.56 -2.49
N TYR A 122 3.14 10.96 -1.58
CA TYR A 122 2.85 11.55 -0.28
C TYR A 122 4.12 11.84 0.52
N LEU A 123 5.03 10.87 0.58
CA LEU A 123 6.29 11.01 1.32
C LEU A 123 7.20 12.09 0.70
N ILE A 124 7.24 12.20 -0.63
CA ILE A 124 7.97 13.28 -1.32
C ILE A 124 7.32 14.64 -1.02
N MET A 125 6.00 14.75 -1.10
CA MET A 125 5.29 16.00 -0.77
C MET A 125 5.54 16.44 0.67
N ARG A 126 5.59 15.49 1.61
CA ARG A 126 5.89 15.77 3.02
C ARG A 126 7.30 16.34 3.26
N MET A 127 8.23 16.11 2.33
CA MET A 127 9.60 16.63 2.40
C MET A 127 9.72 18.10 1.96
N ILE A 128 8.75 18.61 1.20
CA ILE A 128 8.63 20.02 0.79
C ILE A 128 8.15 20.85 1.99
#